data_AF-A0AAV0W3B9-F1
#
_entry.id   AF-A0AAV0W3B9-F1
#
_cell.length_a   1.000
_cell.length_b   1.000
_cell.length_c   1.000
_cell.angle_alpha   90.00
_cell.angle_beta   90.00
_cell.angle_gamma   90.00
#
_symmetry.space_group_name_H-M   'P 1'
#
loop_
_entity.id
_entity.type
_entity.pdbx_description
1 polymer ?
#
loop_
_entity_poly.entity_id
_entity_poly.type
_entity_poly.pdbx_seq_one_letter_code
_entity_poly.pdbx_strand_id
1 'polypeptide(L)'
;METISVSTVKKRKLNYDEPSTISSSELKQKKTCRKYCPEYLQIGFTWNGDEENPRPQCVICGCILANESMRPNKLHRHIDTNHPEMKDKIIYLLNY
;
A
#
# COMPACT_ATOMS: atom_id res chain seq x y z
N MET A 1 -5.00 -41.76 5.20
CA MET A 1 -5.98 -41.65 4.09
C MET A 1 -6.40 -40.20 3.99
N GLU A 2 -6.45 -39.74 2.76
CA GLU A 2 -6.59 -38.36 2.29
C GLU A 2 -7.84 -37.65 2.86
N THR A 3 -7.92 -36.32 2.95
CA THR A 3 -8.12 -35.43 1.79
C THR A 3 -8.07 -33.94 2.18
N ILE A 4 -7.99 -33.12 1.14
CA ILE A 4 -7.57 -31.71 1.02
C ILE A 4 -8.80 -30.78 0.91
N SER A 5 -8.60 -29.48 1.17
CA SER A 5 -9.29 -28.30 0.57
C SER A 5 -10.58 -27.84 1.25
N VAL A 6 -10.93 -26.55 1.39
CA VAL A 6 -10.67 -25.36 0.55
C VAL A 6 -10.56 -24.09 1.41
N SER A 7 -9.63 -23.22 1.03
CA SER A 7 -9.44 -21.85 1.49
C SER A 7 -10.68 -20.97 1.26
N THR A 8 -11.28 -20.42 2.32
CA THR A 8 -12.28 -19.35 2.18
C THR A 8 -11.56 -18.01 1.97
N VAL A 9 -11.51 -17.59 0.71
CA VAL A 9 -11.06 -16.27 0.25
C VAL A 9 -11.77 -15.17 1.04
N LYS A 10 -10.99 -14.35 1.75
CA LYS A 10 -11.44 -13.14 2.45
C LYS A 10 -11.85 -12.10 1.41
N LYS A 11 -13.13 -12.11 1.03
CA LYS A 11 -13.76 -11.09 0.17
C LYS A 11 -13.62 -9.71 0.83
N ARG A 12 -12.63 -8.92 0.42
CA ARG A 12 -12.63 -7.48 0.67
C ARG A 12 -13.65 -6.88 -0.28
N LYS A 13 -14.77 -6.43 0.28
CA LYS A 13 -15.77 -5.62 -0.43
C LYS A 13 -15.07 -4.37 -0.97
N LEU A 14 -15.03 -4.24 -2.28
CA LEU A 14 -14.89 -2.95 -2.95
C LEU A 14 -16.21 -2.22 -2.67
N ASN A 15 -16.18 -1.23 -1.77
CA ASN A 15 -17.22 -0.21 -1.71
C ASN A 15 -16.74 0.94 -2.58
N TYR A 16 -17.39 1.11 -3.72
CA TYR A 16 -17.30 2.29 -4.56
C TYR A 16 -18.59 3.06 -4.32
N ASP A 17 -18.60 3.88 -3.27
CA ASP A 17 -19.74 4.75 -2.97
C ASP A 17 -19.58 6.08 -3.73
N GLU A 18 -20.63 6.34 -4.50
CA GLU A 18 -20.97 7.42 -5.42
C GLU A 18 -21.01 8.82 -4.73
N PRO A 19 -20.78 9.93 -5.45
CA PRO A 19 -20.51 11.24 -4.84
C PRO A 19 -21.79 11.96 -4.40
N SER A 20 -22.10 11.87 -3.10
CA SER A 20 -23.10 12.75 -2.50
C SER A 20 -22.57 14.19 -2.36
N THR A 21 -23.22 15.08 -3.10
CA THR A 21 -23.01 16.52 -3.16
C THR A 21 -23.50 17.19 -1.87
N ILE A 22 -22.61 17.75 -1.07
CA ILE A 22 -22.96 18.73 -0.02
C ILE A 22 -21.98 19.91 -0.11
N SER A 23 -22.51 21.02 -0.60
CA SER A 23 -21.87 22.33 -0.67
C SER A 23 -21.89 23.01 0.70
N SER A 24 -20.72 23.27 1.28
CA SER A 24 -20.55 24.38 2.22
C SER A 24 -19.07 24.62 2.58
N SER A 25 -18.62 25.82 2.23
CA SER A 25 -17.51 26.62 2.82
C SER A 25 -16.06 26.10 2.74
N GLU A 26 -15.26 26.90 2.03
CA GLU A 26 -13.82 26.84 1.86
C GLU A 26 -13.02 26.87 3.17
N LEU A 27 -12.44 25.73 3.53
CA LEU A 27 -11.04 25.59 3.96
C LEU A 27 -10.62 24.18 3.57
N LYS A 28 -10.45 23.92 2.27
CA LYS A 28 -9.90 22.64 1.80
C LYS A 28 -8.45 22.60 2.24
N GLN A 29 -8.20 22.14 3.46
CA GLN A 29 -6.86 21.81 3.95
C GLN A 29 -6.23 21.00 2.82
N LYS A 30 -5.25 21.58 2.11
CA LYS A 30 -4.51 20.87 1.08
C LYS A 30 -3.87 19.68 1.81
N LYS A 31 -4.52 18.51 1.73
CA LYS A 31 -3.94 17.26 2.22
C LYS A 31 -2.62 17.14 1.48
N THR A 32 -1.52 17.33 2.21
CA THR A 32 -0.19 17.18 1.65
C THR A 32 -0.06 15.72 1.19
N CYS A 33 -0.07 15.55 -0.12
CA CYS A 33 0.07 14.26 -0.75
C CYS A 33 1.55 14.00 -0.97
N ARG A 34 2.08 12.90 -0.43
CA ARG A 34 3.46 12.49 -0.68
C ARG A 34 3.58 11.93 -2.08
N LYS A 35 4.49 12.47 -2.87
CA LYS A 35 4.87 11.87 -4.15
C LYS A 35 5.67 10.59 -3.89
N TYR A 36 5.66 9.69 -4.88
CA TYR A 36 6.50 8.50 -4.82
C TYR A 36 7.97 8.87 -4.99
N CYS A 37 8.84 8.21 -4.22
CA CYS A 37 10.29 8.30 -4.38
C CYS A 37 10.82 6.91 -4.78
N PRO A 38 11.73 6.80 -5.77
CA PRO A 38 12.30 5.53 -6.19
C PRO A 38 12.99 4.74 -5.06
N GLU A 39 13.50 5.42 -4.04
CA GLU A 39 14.10 4.79 -2.85
C GLU A 39 13.12 3.88 -2.09
N TYR A 40 11.80 4.11 -2.21
CA TYR A 40 10.80 3.24 -1.59
C TYR A 40 10.78 1.84 -2.19
N LEU A 41 11.31 1.68 -3.41
CA LEU A 41 11.51 0.37 -4.00
C LEU A 41 12.48 -0.45 -3.15
N GLN A 42 13.56 0.14 -2.61
CA GLN A 42 14.53 -0.53 -1.72
C GLN A 42 13.90 -1.03 -0.41
N ILE A 43 12.80 -0.41 0.01
CA ILE A 43 12.01 -0.84 1.18
C ILE A 43 11.03 -1.95 0.80
N GLY A 44 10.80 -2.21 -0.49
CA GLY A 44 9.83 -3.20 -0.99
C GLY A 44 8.47 -2.60 -1.34
N PHE A 45 8.44 -1.33 -1.77
CA PHE A 45 7.21 -0.64 -2.17
C PHE A 45 7.34 -0.03 -3.56
N THR A 46 6.33 -0.28 -4.39
CA THR A 46 6.04 0.49 -5.59
C THR A 46 4.88 1.45 -5.31
N TRP A 47 4.41 2.16 -6.33
CA TRP A 47 3.21 2.97 -6.25
C TRP A 47 2.16 2.52 -7.26
N ASN A 48 0.91 2.89 -6.99
CA ASN A 48 -0.19 2.75 -7.92
C ASN A 48 -1.15 3.96 -7.85
N GLY A 49 -2.08 4.02 -8.82
CA GLY A 49 -3.06 5.10 -8.92
C GLY A 49 -2.55 6.29 -9.73
N ASP A 50 -3.05 7.48 -9.42
CA ASP A 50 -2.72 8.73 -10.11
C ASP A 50 -1.39 9.32 -9.64
N GLU A 51 -0.66 9.98 -10.55
CA GLU A 51 0.60 10.64 -10.23
C GLU A 51 0.44 11.79 -9.22
N GLU A 52 -0.74 12.42 -9.18
CA GLU A 52 -1.08 13.44 -8.19
C GLU A 52 -1.37 12.87 -6.80
N ASN A 53 -1.83 11.62 -6.72
CA ASN A 53 -2.13 10.95 -5.46
C ASN A 53 -1.69 9.48 -5.45
N PRO A 54 -0.37 9.23 -5.55
CA PRO A 54 0.14 7.89 -5.63
C PRO A 54 -0.08 7.19 -4.30
N ARG A 55 -0.42 5.92 -4.35
CA ARG A 55 -0.62 5.07 -3.18
C ARG A 55 0.47 4.00 -3.14
N PRO A 56 1.13 3.78 -1.99
CA PRO A 56 2.17 2.77 -1.91
C PRO A 56 1.57 1.36 -1.98
N GLN A 57 2.16 0.52 -2.83
CA GLN A 57 1.81 -0.89 -2.97
C GLN A 57 3.02 -1.76 -2.56
N CYS A 58 2.83 -2.65 -1.61
CA CYS A 58 3.86 -3.59 -1.19
C CYS A 58 4.12 -4.63 -2.30
N VAL A 59 5.38 -4.85 -2.66
CA VAL A 59 5.74 -5.82 -3.72
C VAL A 59 5.64 -7.28 -3.26
N ILE A 60 5.67 -7.53 -1.95
CA ILE A 60 5.62 -8.89 -1.37
C ILE A 60 4.18 -9.41 -1.33
N CYS A 61 3.25 -8.60 -0.80
CA CYS A 61 1.86 -9.03 -0.61
C CYS A 61 0.84 -8.31 -1.49
N GLY A 62 1.28 -7.37 -2.32
CA GLY A 62 0.39 -6.58 -3.17
C GLY A 62 -0.53 -5.62 -2.43
N CYS A 63 -0.40 -5.46 -1.10
CA CYS A 63 -1.26 -4.59 -0.31
C CYS A 63 -1.06 -3.11 -0.69
N ILE A 64 -2.18 -2.43 -0.99
CA ILE A 64 -2.20 -1.01 -1.35
C ILE A 64 -2.57 -0.21 -0.10
N LEU A 65 -1.65 0.64 0.35
CA LEU A 65 -1.84 1.48 1.53
C LEU A 65 -2.37 2.87 1.15
N ALA A 66 -2.72 3.68 2.15
CA ALA A 66 -3.05 5.08 1.93
C ALA A 66 -1.77 5.90 1.69
N ASN A 67 -1.87 7.04 1.00
CA ASN A 67 -0.74 7.95 0.75
C ASN A 67 -0.02 8.37 2.06
N GLU A 68 -0.76 8.54 3.15
CA GLU A 68 -0.17 8.85 4.46
C GLU A 68 0.83 7.79 4.96
N SER A 69 0.66 6.55 4.51
CA SER A 69 1.59 5.43 4.80
C SER A 69 2.85 5.46 3.94
N MET A 70 2.95 6.36 2.95
CA MET A 70 4.16 6.57 2.13
C MET A 70 5.32 7.21 2.91
N ARG A 71 5.18 7.37 4.23
CA ARG A 71 6.29 7.73 5.12
C ARG A 71 7.24 6.53 5.24
N PRO A 72 8.57 6.69 5.07
CA PRO A 72 9.53 5.58 5.15
C PRO A 72 9.35 4.70 6.39
N ASN A 73 9.22 5.31 7.58
CA ASN A 73 9.01 4.58 8.84
C ASN A 73 7.74 3.70 8.83
N LYS A 74 6.68 4.10 8.11
CA LYS A 74 5.45 3.31 7.99
C LYS A 74 5.62 2.17 7.00
N LEU A 75 6.37 2.37 5.92
CA LEU A 75 6.73 1.35 4.94
C LEU A 75 7.61 0.27 5.58
N HIS A 76 8.70 0.66 6.26
CA HIS A 76 9.54 -0.28 7.03
C HIS A 76 8.73 -1.08 8.04
N ARG A 77 7.90 -0.40 8.84
CA ARG A 77 7.04 -1.08 9.82
C ARG A 77 6.11 -2.10 9.17
N HIS A 78 5.56 -1.80 7.99
CA HIS A 78 4.72 -2.77 7.28
C HIS A 78 5.51 -4.04 6.96
N ILE A 79 6.75 -3.91 6.46
CA ILE A 79 7.63 -5.06 6.23
C ILE A 79 7.94 -5.78 7.53
N ASP A 80 8.38 -5.07 8.56
CA ASP A 80 8.76 -5.67 9.85
C ASP A 80 7.61 -6.48 10.48
N THR A 81 6.36 -6.00 10.35
CA THR A 81 5.21 -6.67 10.98
C THR A 81 4.54 -7.72 10.10
N ASN A 82 4.45 -7.49 8.78
CA ASN A 82 3.73 -8.39 7.87
C ASN A 82 4.66 -9.40 7.19
N HIS A 83 5.94 -9.06 7.06
CA HIS A 83 6.95 -9.81 6.33
C HIS A 83 8.28 -9.91 7.10
N PRO A 84 8.27 -10.36 8.37
CA PRO A 84 9.48 -10.41 9.20
C PRO A 84 10.60 -11.25 8.57
N GLU A 85 10.23 -12.31 7.85
CA GLU A 85 11.18 -13.22 7.18
C GLU A 85 11.81 -12.66 5.89
N MET A 86 11.26 -11.56 5.38
CA MET A 86 11.69 -10.93 4.12
C MET A 86 12.55 -9.70 4.34
N LYS A 87 12.72 -9.25 5.60
CA LYS A 87 13.47 -8.05 5.95
C LYS A 87 14.87 -8.02 5.34
N ASP A 88 15.58 -9.14 5.41
CA ASP A 88 16.95 -9.26 4.89
C ASP A 88 16.99 -9.60 3.39
N LYS A 89 15.85 -10.02 2.81
CA LYS A 89 15.76 -10.51 1.43
C LYS A 89 15.35 -9.45 0.41
N ILE A 90 14.66 -8.39 0.84
CA ILE A 90 14.18 -7.33 -0.06
C ILE A 90 15.35 -6.64 -0.79
N ILE A 91 16.49 -6.47 -0.13
CA ILE A 91 17.70 -5.89 -0.74
C ILE A 91 18.17 -6.72 -1.94
N TYR A 92 18.03 -8.04 -1.90
CA TYR A 92 18.49 -8.92 -2.96
C TYR A 92 17.56 -8.98 -4.18
N LEU A 93 16.24 -8.75 -3.99
CA LEU A 93 15.26 -8.85 -5.09
C LEU A 93 15.30 -7.69 -6.09
N LEU A 94 16.06 -6.62 -5.80
CA LEU A 94 16.11 -5.40 -6.62
C LEU A 94 17.43 -5.22 -7.37
N ASN A 95 18.32 -6.21 -7.29
CA ASN A 95 19.63 -6.22 -7.97
C ASN A 95 19.65 -7.17 -9.18
N TYR A 96 18.50 -7.38 -9.82
CA TYR A 96 18.37 -8.23 -11.01
C TYR A 96 17.78 -7.46 -12.19
#